data_AF-A0A0A1M8E9-F1
#
_entry.id   AF-A0A0A1M8E9-F1
#
_cell.length_a   1.000
_cell.length_b   1.000
_cell.length_c   1.000
_cell.angle_alpha   90.00
_cell.angle_beta   90.00
_cell.angle_gamma   90.00
#
_symmetry.space_group_name_H-M   'P 1'
#
loop_
_entity.id
_entity.type
_entity.pdbx_description
1 polymer ?
#
loop_
_entity_poly.entity_id
_entity_poly.type
_entity_poly.pdbx_seq_one_letter_code
_entity_poly.pdbx_strand_id
1 'polypeptide(L)'
;MVVTISLLKILLTKFQQLLKADQQVTVIGFSLGAQVLILMLSENSNLIDKAIIISASTKPLTLPRITARVATWSLPLARNKMFSRMQAKYMYLNDRYFNDYY
;
A
#
# COMPACT_ATOMS: atom_id res chain seq x y z
N MET A 1 -5.61 -3.41 12.81
CA MET A 1 -4.47 -3.96 12.05
C MET A 1 -4.66 -5.46 11.97
N VAL A 2 -4.84 -6.04 10.78
CA VAL A 2 -4.95 -7.51 10.61
C VAL A 2 -3.83 -7.97 9.69
N VAL A 3 -2.60 -7.73 10.12
CA VAL A 3 -1.42 -8.45 9.62
C VAL A 3 -0.94 -9.25 10.81
N THR A 4 -1.09 -10.57 10.73
CA THR A 4 -0.60 -11.46 11.79
C THR A 4 0.92 -11.50 11.72
N ILE A 5 1.57 -11.80 12.85
CA ILE A 5 3.02 -11.98 12.92
C ILE A 5 3.48 -13.04 11.90
N SER A 6 2.70 -14.12 11.73
CA SER A 6 2.99 -15.16 10.74
C SER A 6 2.99 -14.63 9.30
N LEU A 7 2.02 -13.79 8.94
CA LEU A 7 1.97 -13.19 7.61
C LEU A 7 3.12 -12.21 7.38
N LEU A 8 3.47 -11.41 8.40
CA LEU A 8 4.61 -10.48 8.34
C LEU A 8 5.92 -11.23 8.07
N LYS A 9 6.16 -12.34 8.76
CA LYS A 9 7.35 -13.17 8.55
C LYS A 9 7.42 -13.72 7.12
N ILE A 10 6.31 -14.23 6.59
CA ILE A 10 6.24 -14.71 5.20
C ILE A 10 6.58 -13.58 4.22
N LEU A 11 6.03 -12.38 4.44
CA LEU A 11 6.31 -11.22 3.59
C LEU A 11 7.78 -10.80 3.66
N LEU A 12 8.38 -10.76 4.86
CA LEU A 12 9.80 -10.45 5.04
C LEU A 12 10.71 -11.46 4.34
N THR A 13 10.45 -12.77 4.51
CA THR A 13 11.25 -13.80 3.83
C THR A 13 11.15 -13.68 2.31
N LYS A 14 9.94 -13.50 1.77
CA LYS A 14 9.77 -13.29 0.33
C LYS A 14 10.43 -12.01 -0.16
N PHE A 15 10.34 -10.93 0.62
CA PHE A 15 10.98 -9.67 0.31
C PHE A 15 12.50 -9.83 0.22
N GLN A 16 13.13 -10.47 1.20
CA GLN A 16 14.56 -10.75 1.21
C GLN A 16 15.01 -11.60 0.01
N GLN A 17 14.20 -12.59 -0.41
CA GLN A 17 14.50 -13.41 -1.60
C GLN A 17 14.50 -12.61 -2.90
N LEU A 18 13.83 -11.47 -2.95
CA LEU A 18 13.81 -10.58 -4.11
C LEU A 18 15.00 -9.62 -4.12
N LEU A 19 15.66 -9.40 -2.98
CA LEU A 19 16.80 -8.51 -2.87
C LEU A 19 18.06 -9.18 -3.41
N LYS A 20 18.83 -8.43 -4.19
CA LYS A 20 20.17 -8.83 -4.63
C LYS A 20 21.21 -8.22 -3.69
N ALA A 21 22.37 -8.85 -3.59
CA ALA A 21 23.51 -8.28 -2.85
C ALA A 21 23.85 -6.88 -3.41
N ASP A 22 24.14 -5.95 -2.48
CA ASP A 22 24.54 -4.55 -2.75
C ASP A 22 23.52 -3.66 -3.48
N GLN A 23 22.25 -4.08 -3.56
CA GLN A 23 21.20 -3.26 -4.14
C GLN A 23 20.69 -2.21 -3.13
N GLN A 24 20.57 -0.95 -3.57
CA GLN A 24 19.80 0.05 -2.82
C GLN A 24 18.29 -0.22 -2.93
N VAL A 25 17.61 -0.25 -1.80
CA VAL A 25 16.20 -0.64 -1.65
C VAL A 25 15.37 0.55 -1.18
N THR A 26 14.46 1.00 -2.05
CA THR A 26 13.40 1.96 -1.68
C THR A 26 12.06 1.26 -1.65
N VAL A 27 11.34 1.36 -0.53
CA VAL A 27 9.99 0.78 -0.39
C VAL A 27 8.97 1.89 -0.18
N ILE A 28 7.90 1.85 -0.97
CA ILE A 28 6.78 2.78 -0.88
C ILE A 28 5.57 2.01 -0.39
N GLY A 29 5.06 2.37 0.78
CA GLY A 29 3.86 1.80 1.37
C GLY A 29 2.70 2.78 1.31
N PHE A 30 1.54 2.33 0.81
CA PHE A 30 0.30 3.09 0.83
C PHE A 30 -0.78 2.38 1.65
N SER A 31 -1.48 3.10 2.53
CA SER A 31 -2.60 2.60 3.35
C SER A 31 -2.24 1.34 4.15
N LEU A 32 -2.78 0.17 3.79
CA LEU A 32 -2.40 -1.12 4.39
C LEU A 32 -0.93 -1.46 4.14
N GLY A 33 -0.42 -1.19 2.94
CA GLY A 33 0.99 -1.42 2.60
C GLY A 33 1.93 -0.55 3.43
N ALA A 34 1.50 0.66 3.82
CA ALA A 34 2.26 1.52 4.72
C ALA A 34 2.34 0.95 6.14
N GLN A 35 1.27 0.31 6.62
CA GLN A 35 1.28 -0.40 7.90
C GLN A 35 2.22 -1.63 7.85
N VAL A 36 2.19 -2.38 6.76
CA VAL A 36 3.12 -3.50 6.54
C VAL A 36 4.57 -3.01 6.52
N LEU A 37 4.85 -1.91 5.82
CA LEU A 37 6.18 -1.33 5.76
C LEU A 37 6.69 -0.90 7.14
N ILE A 38 5.84 -0.26 7.96
CA ILE A 38 6.19 0.08 9.36
C ILE A 38 6.57 -1.19 10.14
N LEU A 39 5.79 -2.27 10.00
CA LEU A 39 6.08 -3.54 10.66
C LEU A 39 7.38 -4.19 10.15
N MET A 40 7.66 -4.12 8.85
CA MET A 40 8.91 -4.61 8.28
C MET A 40 10.12 -3.83 8.83
N LEU A 41 10.00 -2.51 8.93
CA LEU A 41 11.04 -1.65 9.50
C LEU A 41 11.26 -1.91 10.99
N SER A 42 10.20 -2.23 11.76
CA SER A 42 10.35 -2.58 13.18
C SER A 42 11.04 -3.92 13.41
N GLU A 43 10.95 -4.85 12.45
CA GLU A 43 11.61 -6.16 12.54
C GLU A 43 13.05 -6.12 12.03
N ASN A 44 13.32 -5.42 10.92
CA ASN A 44 14.67 -5.27 10.38
C ASN A 44 14.80 -4.00 9.53
N SER A 45 15.28 -2.93 10.14
CA SER A 45 15.49 -1.64 9.50
C SER A 45 16.60 -1.63 8.44
N ASN A 46 17.52 -2.61 8.46
CA ASN A 46 18.70 -2.61 7.60
C ASN A 46 18.41 -3.14 6.18
N LEU A 47 17.20 -3.65 5.93
CA LEU A 47 16.79 -4.18 4.62
C LEU A 47 16.28 -3.09 3.66
N ILE A 48 16.03 -1.88 4.16
CA ILE A 48 15.35 -0.81 3.42
C ILE A 48 16.13 0.49 3.64
N ASP A 49 16.80 0.97 2.60
CA ASP A 49 17.55 2.24 2.66
C ASP A 49 16.62 3.46 2.72
N LYS A 50 15.48 3.38 2.02
CA LYS A 50 14.50 4.48 1.94
C LYS A 50 13.08 3.95 2.07
N ALA A 51 12.30 4.57 2.94
CA ALA A 51 10.90 4.24 3.16
C ALA A 51 10.02 5.46 2.89
N ILE A 52 8.98 5.29 2.07
CA ILE A 52 7.93 6.30 1.87
C ILE A 52 6.63 5.72 2.45
N ILE A 53 6.11 6.38 3.50
CA ILE A 53 4.93 5.93 4.24
C ILE A 53 3.77 6.89 3.90
N ILE A 54 2.76 6.38 3.19
CA ILE A 54 1.63 7.18 2.70
C ILE A 54 0.34 6.68 3.34
N SER A 55 -0.37 7.56 4.05
CA SER A 55 -1.71 7.31 4.61
C SER A 55 -1.78 6.07 5.53
N ALA A 56 -0.74 5.81 6.33
CA ALA A 56 -0.75 4.70 7.28
C ALA A 56 -1.67 4.99 8.48
N SER A 57 -2.52 4.04 8.86
CA SER A 57 -3.23 4.08 10.14
C SER A 57 -2.47 3.27 11.18
N THR A 58 -1.86 3.94 12.15
CA THR A 58 -1.14 3.30 13.28
C THR A 58 -2.07 2.94 14.44
N LYS A 59 -3.30 3.43 14.42
CA LYS A 59 -4.34 3.10 15.41
C LYS A 59 -5.30 2.04 14.85
N PRO A 60 -5.90 1.20 15.71
CA PRO A 60 -6.98 0.32 15.30
C PRO A 60 -8.14 1.13 14.71
N LEU A 61 -8.73 0.63 13.62
CA LEU A 61 -9.98 1.16 13.10
C LEU A 61 -11.11 0.82 14.07
N THR A 62 -12.04 1.76 14.28
CA THR A 62 -13.20 1.55 15.16
C THR A 62 -14.15 0.47 14.63
N LEU A 63 -14.33 0.37 13.30
CA LEU A 63 -15.27 -0.56 12.66
C LEU A 63 -14.63 -1.27 11.45
N PRO A 64 -13.58 -2.09 11.65
CA PRO A 64 -12.73 -2.59 10.58
C PRO A 64 -13.49 -3.44 9.54
N ARG A 65 -14.49 -4.23 9.98
CA ARG A 65 -15.31 -5.06 9.07
C ARG A 65 -16.19 -4.21 8.16
N ILE A 66 -16.78 -3.13 8.67
CA ILE A 66 -17.62 -2.23 7.89
C ILE A 66 -16.75 -1.46 6.91
N THR A 67 -15.61 -0.91 7.37
CA THR A 67 -14.65 -0.23 6.50
C THR A 67 -14.18 -1.13 5.36
N ALA A 68 -13.81 -2.38 5.66
CA ALA A 68 -13.42 -3.35 4.64
C ALA A 68 -14.57 -3.65 3.67
N ARG A 69 -15.81 -3.82 4.16
CA ARG A 69 -16.96 -4.11 3.30
C ARG A 69 -17.30 -2.95 2.37
N VAL A 70 -17.28 -1.72 2.88
CA VAL A 70 -17.49 -0.51 2.07
C VAL A 70 -16.39 -0.37 1.02
N ALA A 71 -15.12 -0.61 1.38
CA ALA A 71 -14.01 -0.60 0.43
C ALA A 71 -14.16 -1.68 -0.66
N THR A 72 -14.60 -2.89 -0.30
CA THR A 72 -14.87 -3.94 -1.28
C THR A 72 -16.01 -3.57 -2.22
N TRP A 73 -17.07 -2.96 -1.69
CA TRP A 73 -18.22 -2.52 -2.49
C TRP A 73 -17.91 -1.35 -3.42
N SER A 74 -16.88 -0.55 -3.11
CA SER A 74 -16.42 0.52 -4.00
C SER A 74 -15.46 0.05 -5.08
N LEU A 75 -14.93 -1.19 -5.02
CA LEU A 75 -14.00 -1.72 -6.05
C LEU A 75 -14.51 -1.61 -7.50
N PRO A 76 -15.80 -1.85 -7.81
CA PRO A 76 -16.29 -1.70 -9.17
C PRO A 76 -16.16 -0.26 -9.71
N LEU A 77 -16.13 0.75 -8.85
CA LEU A 77 -15.97 2.14 -9.26
C LEU A 77 -14.61 2.38 -9.93
N ALA A 78 -13.55 1.71 -9.47
CA ALA A 78 -12.22 1.82 -10.07
C ALA A 78 -12.19 1.32 -11.54
N ARG A 79 -13.10 0.40 -11.89
CA ARG A 79 -13.28 -0.11 -13.26
C ARG A 79 -14.23 0.74 -14.10
N ASN A 80 -14.89 1.73 -13.50
CA ASN A 80 -15.76 2.65 -14.22
C ASN A 80 -14.93 3.82 -14.77
N LYS A 81 -14.70 3.84 -16.08
CA LYS A 81 -13.87 4.85 -16.75
C LYS A 81 -14.30 6.29 -16.48
N MET A 82 -15.60 6.56 -16.32
CA MET A 82 -16.09 7.91 -15.99
C MET A 82 -15.71 8.29 -14.56
N PHE A 83 -15.93 7.40 -13.60
CA PHE A 83 -15.54 7.60 -12.21
C PHE A 83 -14.02 7.78 -12.08
N SER A 84 -13.23 6.91 -12.70
CA SER A 84 -11.76 7.03 -12.70
C SER A 84 -11.29 8.33 -13.33
N ARG A 85 -11.96 8.82 -14.39
CA ARG A 85 -11.64 10.13 -14.99
C ARG A 85 -11.97 11.29 -14.04
N MET A 86 -13.07 11.22 -13.30
CA MET A 86 -13.38 12.21 -12.25
C MET A 86 -12.35 12.17 -11.12
N GLN A 87 -11.98 10.98 -10.66
CA GLN A 87 -10.99 10.79 -9.61
C GLN A 87 -9.60 11.31 -10.02
N ALA A 88 -9.16 11.02 -11.25
CA ALA A 88 -7.91 11.54 -11.81
C ALA A 88 -7.89 13.07 -11.83
N LYS A 89 -8.98 13.71 -12.25
CA LYS A 89 -9.12 15.17 -12.22
C LYS A 89 -9.09 15.74 -10.81
N TYR A 90 -9.76 15.08 -9.86
CA TYR A 90 -9.72 15.46 -8.44
C TYR A 90 -8.31 15.38 -7.85
N MET A 91 -7.51 14.43 -8.33
CA MET A 91 -6.08 14.31 -8.00
C MET A 91 -5.18 15.24 -8.82
N TYR A 92 -5.75 16.15 -9.61
CA TYR A 92 -5.04 17.06 -10.51
C TYR A 92 -4.09 16.33 -11.49
N LEU A 93 -4.43 15.09 -11.85
CA LEU A 93 -3.67 14.32 -12.82
C LEU A 93 -3.85 14.94 -14.20
N ASN A 94 -2.73 15.21 -14.89
CA ASN A 94 -2.78 15.65 -16.28
C ASN A 94 -3.40 14.54 -17.17
N ASP A 95 -4.29 14.91 -18.09
CA ASP A 95 -5.01 13.99 -18.97
C ASP A 95 -4.09 13.05 -19.75
N ARG A 96 -2.83 13.45 -20.03
CA ARG A 96 -1.83 12.60 -20.69
C ARG A 96 -1.50 11.32 -19.92
N TYR A 97 -1.70 11.30 -18.60
CA TYR A 97 -1.45 10.16 -17.73
C TYR A 97 -2.70 9.33 -17.44
N PHE A 98 -3.87 9.70 -17.99
CA PHE A 98 -5.11 9.03 -17.66
C PHE A 98 -5.11 7.54 -18.05
N ASN A 99 -4.45 7.18 -19.16
CA ASN A 99 -4.34 5.78 -19.59
C ASN A 99 -3.43 4.95 -18.68
N ASP A 100 -2.40 5.56 -18.06
CA ASP A 100 -1.55 4.86 -17.08
C ASP A 100 -2.26 4.70 -15.74
N TYR A 101 -3.20 5.60 -15.45
CA TYR A 101 -3.98 5.64 -14.22
C TYR A 101 -5.16 4.65 -14.20
N TYR A 102 -5.80 4.40 -15.35
CA TYR A 102 -7.00 3.57 -15.49
C TYR A 102 -6.68 2.11 -15.82
#